data_AF-A0A3A0E6I8-F1
#
_entry.id   AF-A0A3A0E6I8-F1
#
_cell.length_a   1.000
_cell.length_b   1.000
_cell.length_c   1.000
_cell.angle_alpha   90.00
_cell.angle_beta   90.00
_cell.angle_gamma   90.00
#
_symmetry.space_group_name_H-M   'P 1'
#
loop_
_entity.id
_entity.type
_entity.pdbx_description
1 polymer ?
#
loop_
_entity_poly.entity_id
_entity_poly.type
_entity_poly.pdbx_seq_one_letter_code
_entity_poly.pdbx_strand_id
1 'polypeptide(L)'
;MDAIDIAFRLAGGFYLFAGWFGLRAILMDSVLDKALAALSAGKEDPKERGRRWVVGASTVLVGASGAALMTMSAWALPLFLTSVAAQAIWIAGARRIFIPAEDDDEASRRQLVNAAILYSAVAVGVAWLWSQGRLAPFDEPVGVVVTALAASGLALWFVYHMAWDAPSLPSFDPPPDEEEDDRQAPARIVIAPKFGWQPLVNADTGKRFSHLYWVEESLAHRIEEWDDGFQSAFSADDAPRGPDFPSPQDEAAWRAEGLAIAEALKDIYGPDSVTFGPGWDGHRGGDA
;
A
#
# COMPACT_ATOMS: atom_id res chain seq x y z
N MET A 1 7.57 51.14 10.07
CA MET A 1 7.23 49.74 10.34
C MET A 1 6.91 49.65 11.82
N ASP A 2 5.63 49.42 12.15
CA ASP A 2 5.16 49.36 13.54
C ASP A 2 4.96 47.90 14.01
N ALA A 3 4.53 47.72 15.26
CA ALA A 3 4.32 46.39 15.84
C ALA A 3 3.25 45.57 15.10
N ILE A 4 2.25 46.23 14.50
CA ILE A 4 1.18 45.58 13.75
C ILE A 4 1.75 45.02 12.45
N ASP A 5 2.57 45.79 11.73
CA ASP A 5 3.24 45.32 10.51
C ASP A 5 4.08 44.07 10.81
N ILE A 6 4.86 44.11 11.90
CA ILE A 6 5.71 42.98 12.29
C ILE A 6 4.87 41.74 12.59
N ALA A 7 3.78 41.88 13.37
CA ALA A 7 2.90 40.78 13.73
C ALA A 7 2.29 40.10 12.50
N PHE A 8 1.78 40.89 11.55
CA PHE A 8 1.19 40.34 10.32
C PHE A 8 2.23 39.72 9.39
N ARG A 9 3.44 40.28 9.31
CA ARG A 9 4.52 39.64 8.54
C ARG A 9 4.95 38.30 9.13
N LEU A 10 5.02 38.20 10.46
CA LEU A 10 5.29 36.94 11.15
C LEU A 10 4.16 35.93 10.91
N ALA A 11 2.89 36.36 10.96
CA ALA A 11 1.76 35.51 10.60
C ALA A 11 1.84 35.05 9.13
N GLY A 12 2.24 35.94 8.21
CA GLY A 12 2.49 35.60 6.81
C GLY A 12 3.58 34.53 6.66
N GLY A 13 4.72 34.72 7.35
CA GLY A 13 5.80 33.73 7.39
C GLY A 13 5.31 32.38 7.93
N PHE A 14 4.53 32.38 9.01
CA PHE A 14 3.92 31.18 9.57
C PHE A 14 3.07 30.42 8.53
N TYR A 15 2.19 31.11 7.78
CA TYR A 15 1.36 30.44 6.76
C TYR A 15 2.14 29.98 5.54
N LEU A 16 3.22 30.68 5.16
CA LEU A 16 4.13 30.20 4.12
C LEU A 16 4.77 28.86 4.54
N PHE A 17 5.28 28.78 5.76
CA PHE A 17 5.82 27.52 6.30
C PHE A 17 4.75 26.44 6.47
N ALA A 18 3.54 26.80 6.93
CA ALA A 18 2.44 25.86 7.03
C ALA A 18 2.07 25.26 5.65
N GLY A 19 2.06 26.08 4.60
CA GLY A 19 1.89 25.62 3.22
C GLY A 19 3.00 24.65 2.79
N TRP A 20 4.26 25.00 3.05
CA TRP A 20 5.40 24.13 2.73
C TRP A 20 5.34 22.78 3.45
N PHE A 21 5.17 22.78 4.79
CA PHE A 21 5.13 21.55 5.58
C PHE A 21 3.88 20.71 5.30
N GLY A 22 2.72 21.34 5.14
CA GLY A 22 1.49 20.64 4.77
C GLY A 22 1.62 19.96 3.41
N LEU A 23 2.22 20.64 2.44
CA LEU A 23 2.43 20.08 1.11
C LEU A 23 3.42 18.93 1.16
N ARG A 24 4.52 19.07 1.91
CA ARG A 24 5.48 17.98 2.13
C ARG A 24 4.80 16.74 2.72
N ALA A 25 3.93 16.90 3.71
CA ALA A 25 3.21 15.78 4.32
C ALA A 25 2.31 15.06 3.30
N ILE A 26 1.55 15.82 2.51
CA ILE A 26 0.69 15.28 1.43
C ILE A 26 1.52 14.53 0.37
N LEU A 27 2.69 15.04 0.02
CA LEU A 27 3.57 14.42 -0.97
C LEU A 27 4.24 13.15 -0.45
N MET A 28 4.63 13.12 0.83
CA MET A 28 5.19 11.91 1.44
C MET A 28 4.16 10.79 1.53
N ASP A 29 2.93 11.13 1.90
CA ASP A 29 1.78 10.22 1.90
C ASP A 29 1.53 9.62 0.50
N SER A 30 1.53 10.47 -0.54
CA SER A 30 1.28 10.01 -1.91
C SER A 30 2.37 9.11 -2.48
N VAL A 31 3.64 9.36 -2.11
CA VAL A 31 4.76 8.50 -2.51
C VAL A 31 4.64 7.13 -1.84
N LEU A 32 4.26 7.07 -0.57
CA LEU A 32 4.06 5.82 0.15
C LEU A 32 2.93 5.00 -0.48
N ASP A 33 1.80 5.64 -0.77
CA ASP A 33 0.65 4.96 -1.39
C ASP A 33 0.99 4.43 -2.77
N LYS A 34 1.72 5.20 -3.59
CA LYS A 34 2.19 4.73 -4.90
C LYS A 34 3.14 3.54 -4.78
N ALA A 35 4.01 3.54 -3.77
CA ALA A 35 4.90 2.41 -3.50
C ALA A 35 4.12 1.16 -3.06
N LEU A 36 3.11 1.32 -2.20
CA LEU A 36 2.24 0.22 -1.77
C LEU A 36 1.38 -0.33 -2.91
N ALA A 37 0.83 0.54 -3.76
CA ALA A 37 0.07 0.15 -4.95
C ALA A 37 0.94 -0.63 -5.94
N ALA A 38 2.21 -0.22 -6.12
CA ALA A 38 3.17 -0.94 -6.95
C ALA A 38 3.52 -2.35 -6.41
N LEU A 39 3.46 -2.55 -5.08
CA LEU A 39 3.69 -3.85 -4.45
C LEU A 39 2.44 -4.75 -4.44
N SER A 40 1.24 -4.16 -4.33
CA SER A 40 -0.02 -4.91 -4.20
C SER A 40 -0.75 -5.17 -5.51
N ALA A 41 -0.20 -4.71 -6.65
CA ALA A 41 -0.88 -4.68 -7.96
C ALA A 41 -2.25 -3.95 -7.95
N GLY A 42 -2.53 -3.17 -6.89
CA GLY A 42 -3.76 -2.41 -6.71
C GLY A 42 -3.74 -1.09 -7.48
N LYS A 43 -4.90 -0.65 -7.98
CA LYS A 43 -5.09 0.70 -8.54
C LYS A 43 -5.50 1.67 -7.43
N GLU A 44 -4.92 2.87 -7.43
CA GLU A 44 -5.31 3.98 -6.54
C GLU A 44 -6.79 4.35 -6.74
N ASP A 45 -7.54 4.58 -5.64
CA ASP A 45 -8.94 5.01 -5.71
C ASP A 45 -9.03 6.42 -6.34
N PRO A 46 -9.77 6.61 -7.46
CA PRO A 46 -9.98 7.92 -8.07
C PRO A 46 -10.50 9.00 -7.11
N LYS A 47 -11.28 8.63 -6.09
CA LYS A 47 -11.81 9.56 -5.09
C LYS A 47 -10.72 10.09 -4.17
N GLU A 48 -9.80 9.23 -3.73
CA GLU A 48 -8.68 9.62 -2.88
C GLU A 48 -7.69 10.50 -3.63
N ARG A 49 -7.41 10.16 -4.90
CA ARG A 49 -6.64 11.02 -5.79
C ARG A 49 -7.28 12.40 -5.93
N GLY A 50 -8.60 12.46 -6.17
CA GLY A 50 -9.34 13.73 -6.25
C GLY A 50 -9.25 14.55 -4.96
N ARG A 51 -9.45 13.92 -3.80
CA ARG A 51 -9.29 14.54 -2.47
C ARG A 51 -7.88 15.13 -2.32
N ARG A 52 -6.85 14.36 -2.65
CA ARG A 52 -5.45 14.77 -2.54
C ARG A 52 -5.13 15.99 -3.41
N TRP A 53 -5.66 16.04 -4.63
CA TRP A 53 -5.53 17.21 -5.51
C TRP A 53 -6.18 18.46 -4.92
N VAL A 54 -7.41 18.34 -4.39
CA VAL A 54 -8.12 19.48 -3.79
C VAL A 54 -7.40 19.99 -2.54
N VAL A 55 -6.97 19.08 -1.66
CA VAL A 55 -6.25 19.43 -0.43
C VAL A 55 -4.90 20.05 -0.78
N GLY A 56 -4.12 19.44 -1.67
CA GLY A 56 -2.82 19.96 -2.11
C GLY A 56 -2.91 21.35 -2.75
N ALA A 57 -3.89 21.58 -3.64
CA ALA A 57 -4.14 22.90 -4.22
C ALA A 57 -4.51 23.95 -3.15
N SER A 58 -5.33 23.56 -2.17
CA SER A 58 -5.67 24.43 -1.04
C SER A 58 -4.46 24.77 -0.18
N THR A 59 -3.55 23.81 0.04
CA THR A 59 -2.30 24.01 0.79
C THR A 59 -1.33 24.94 0.06
N VAL A 60 -1.21 24.81 -1.27
CA VAL A 60 -0.44 25.77 -2.10
C VAL A 60 -0.99 27.18 -1.94
N LEU A 61 -2.32 27.34 -1.95
CA LEU A 61 -2.97 28.63 -1.79
C LEU A 61 -2.69 29.24 -0.41
N VAL A 62 -2.72 28.45 0.67
CA VAL A 62 -2.33 28.89 2.02
C VAL A 62 -0.88 29.39 2.06
N GLY A 63 0.04 28.65 1.43
CA GLY A 63 1.45 29.07 1.34
C GLY A 63 1.64 30.39 0.58
N ALA A 64 0.94 30.53 -0.56
CA ALA A 64 0.97 31.75 -1.37
C ALA A 64 0.36 32.96 -0.63
N SER A 65 -0.76 32.77 0.08
CA SER A 65 -1.35 33.76 0.98
C SER A 65 -0.35 34.23 2.04
N GLY A 66 0.38 33.29 2.66
CA GLY A 66 1.43 33.59 3.63
C GLY A 66 2.56 34.43 3.05
N ALA A 67 3.07 34.07 1.88
CA ALA A 67 4.13 34.84 1.18
C ALA A 67 3.69 36.28 0.84
N ALA A 68 2.46 36.44 0.36
CA ALA A 68 1.89 37.75 0.06
C ALA A 68 1.76 38.60 1.34
N LEU A 69 1.30 38.02 2.44
CA LEU A 69 1.17 38.75 3.71
C LEU A 69 2.52 39.07 4.36
N MET A 70 3.50 38.16 4.24
CA MET A 70 4.86 38.36 4.74
C MET A 70 5.54 39.59 4.10
N THR A 71 5.20 39.86 2.85
CA THR A 71 5.67 41.05 2.10
C THR A 71 4.71 42.23 2.20
N MET A 72 3.60 42.09 2.94
CA MET A 72 2.52 43.08 3.04
C MET A 72 1.95 43.47 1.67
N SER A 73 1.84 42.51 0.75
CA SER A 73 1.30 42.72 -0.61
C SER A 73 -0.23 42.78 -0.62
N ALA A 74 -0.79 43.62 -1.50
CA ALA A 74 -2.21 43.66 -1.85
C ALA A 74 -2.78 42.28 -2.23
N TRP A 75 -1.96 41.43 -2.85
CA TRP A 75 -2.34 40.07 -3.23
C TRP A 75 -2.73 39.19 -2.05
N ALA A 76 -2.33 39.54 -0.82
CA ALA A 76 -2.74 38.82 0.37
C ALA A 76 -4.27 38.75 0.48
N LEU A 77 -4.98 39.86 0.21
CA LEU A 77 -6.44 39.92 0.35
C LEU A 77 -7.17 38.89 -0.53
N PRO A 78 -7.06 38.91 -1.88
CA PRO A 78 -7.76 37.96 -2.72
C PRO A 78 -7.34 36.50 -2.44
N LEU A 79 -6.06 36.24 -2.13
CA LEU A 79 -5.59 34.89 -1.85
C LEU A 79 -6.18 34.34 -0.54
N PHE A 80 -6.17 35.14 0.55
CA PHE A 80 -6.79 34.75 1.82
C PHE A 80 -8.29 34.50 1.67
N LEU A 81 -9.01 35.39 0.98
CA LEU A 81 -10.45 35.23 0.75
C LEU A 81 -10.77 33.98 -0.07
N THR A 82 -9.99 33.71 -1.12
CA THR A 82 -10.14 32.51 -1.94
C THR A 82 -9.91 31.24 -1.12
N SER A 83 -8.92 31.25 -0.24
CA SER A 83 -8.62 30.11 0.64
C SER A 83 -9.71 29.89 1.70
N VAL A 84 -10.22 30.96 2.31
CA VAL A 84 -11.38 30.86 3.23
C VAL A 84 -12.61 30.31 2.51
N ALA A 85 -12.89 30.78 1.29
CA ALA A 85 -14.00 30.27 0.50
C ALA A 85 -13.82 28.77 0.17
N ALA A 86 -12.62 28.36 -0.24
CA ALA A 86 -12.30 26.95 -0.50
C ALA A 86 -12.47 26.07 0.75
N GLN A 87 -11.99 26.52 1.91
CA GLN A 87 -12.15 25.83 3.19
C GLN A 87 -13.63 25.73 3.61
N ALA A 88 -14.40 26.80 3.45
CA ALA A 88 -15.83 26.80 3.75
C ALA A 88 -16.61 25.83 2.84
N ILE A 89 -16.30 25.84 1.53
CA ILE A 89 -16.87 24.89 0.57
C ILE A 89 -16.49 23.46 0.94
N TRP A 90 -15.23 23.23 1.31
CA TRP A 90 -14.76 21.92 1.76
C TRP A 90 -15.50 21.46 3.00
N ILE A 91 -15.57 22.27 4.07
CA ILE A 91 -16.25 21.87 5.31
C ILE A 91 -17.75 21.62 5.08
N ALA A 92 -18.40 22.45 4.26
CA ALA A 92 -19.82 22.27 3.92
C ALA A 92 -20.07 21.06 3.00
N GLY A 93 -19.16 20.78 2.07
CA GLY A 93 -19.30 19.75 1.03
C GLY A 93 -18.73 18.38 1.42
N ALA A 94 -17.67 18.34 2.23
CA ALA A 94 -16.94 17.12 2.59
C ALA A 94 -17.87 16.09 3.23
N ARG A 95 -18.79 16.52 4.10
CA ARG A 95 -19.80 15.65 4.73
C ARG A 95 -20.74 14.96 3.74
N ARG A 96 -20.90 15.48 2.53
CA ARG A 96 -21.79 14.93 1.50
C ARG A 96 -21.07 14.09 0.46
N ILE A 97 -19.79 14.36 0.24
CA ILE A 97 -19.01 13.79 -0.87
C ILE A 97 -18.11 12.66 -0.39
N PHE A 98 -17.59 12.76 0.83
CA PHE A 98 -16.70 11.76 1.43
C PHE A 98 -17.36 11.24 2.71
N ILE A 99 -17.71 9.95 2.72
CA ILE A 99 -18.09 9.27 3.96
C ILE A 99 -16.84 9.30 4.84
N PRO A 100 -16.88 9.90 6.05
CA PRO A 100 -15.73 9.87 6.95
C PRO A 100 -15.31 8.42 7.14
N ALA A 101 -14.02 8.13 6.98
CA ALA A 101 -13.49 6.81 7.32
C ALA A 101 -13.82 6.51 8.79
N GLU A 102 -13.98 5.24 9.14
CA GLU A 102 -14.34 4.82 10.52
C GLU A 102 -13.34 5.36 11.58
N ASP A 103 -12.14 5.77 11.13
CA ASP A 103 -11.02 6.26 11.94
C ASP A 103 -10.93 7.79 12.06
N ASP A 104 -11.91 8.56 11.55
CA ASP A 104 -11.85 10.04 11.54
C ASP A 104 -12.18 10.63 12.93
N ASP A 105 -11.16 10.61 13.80
CA ASP A 105 -11.21 11.04 15.19
C ASP A 105 -11.82 12.44 15.38
N GLU A 106 -12.64 12.59 16.42
CA GLU A 106 -13.25 13.88 16.82
C GLU A 106 -12.18 14.96 17.07
N ALA A 107 -10.99 14.57 17.53
CA ALA A 107 -9.86 15.46 17.73
C ALA A 107 -9.35 16.08 16.41
N SER A 108 -9.20 15.26 15.37
CA SER A 108 -8.75 15.70 14.03
C SER A 108 -9.73 16.70 13.41
N ARG A 109 -11.04 16.45 13.59
CA ARG A 109 -12.11 17.37 13.14
C ARG A 109 -12.05 18.72 13.86
N ARG A 110 -11.85 18.72 15.18
CA ARG A 110 -11.70 19.97 15.96
C ARG A 110 -10.44 20.73 15.56
N GLN A 111 -9.34 20.02 15.31
CA GLN A 111 -8.10 20.65 14.84
C GLN A 111 -8.30 21.36 13.50
N LEU A 112 -9.00 20.73 12.54
CA LEU A 112 -9.31 21.34 11.25
C LEU A 112 -10.18 22.60 11.41
N VAL A 113 -11.23 22.53 12.24
CA VAL A 113 -12.10 23.69 12.51
C VAL A 113 -11.33 24.82 13.17
N ASN A 114 -10.49 24.53 14.17
CA ASN A 114 -9.67 25.53 14.84
C ASN A 114 -8.67 26.20 13.88
N ALA A 115 -8.05 25.42 12.99
CA ALA A 115 -7.17 25.96 11.94
C ALA A 115 -7.94 26.89 10.98
N ALA A 116 -9.15 26.50 10.55
CA ALA A 116 -9.99 27.32 9.69
C ALA A 116 -10.44 28.62 10.38
N ILE A 117 -10.77 28.58 11.67
CA ILE A 117 -11.10 29.77 12.47
C ILE A 117 -9.89 30.71 12.55
N LEU A 118 -8.70 30.19 12.88
CA LEU A 118 -7.48 30.99 12.99
C LEU A 118 -7.12 31.64 11.64
N TYR A 119 -7.22 30.88 10.55
CA TYR A 119 -7.00 31.39 9.21
C TYR A 119 -8.00 32.50 8.83
N SER A 120 -9.28 32.30 9.17
CA SER A 120 -10.34 33.29 8.93
C SER A 120 -10.14 34.56 9.75
N ALA A 121 -9.68 34.46 11.00
CA ALA A 121 -9.35 35.61 11.82
C ALA A 121 -8.21 36.45 11.20
N VAL A 122 -7.18 35.79 10.66
CA VAL A 122 -6.11 36.48 9.93
C VAL A 122 -6.63 37.08 8.63
N ALA A 123 -7.49 36.40 7.88
CA ALA A 123 -8.11 36.95 6.67
C ALA A 123 -8.91 38.23 6.95
N VAL A 124 -9.67 38.28 8.05
CA VAL A 124 -10.35 39.50 8.51
C VAL A 124 -9.33 40.60 8.84
N GLY A 125 -8.22 40.25 9.50
CA GLY A 125 -7.11 41.16 9.76
C GLY A 125 -6.49 41.73 8.48
N VAL A 126 -6.31 40.91 7.44
CA VAL A 126 -5.82 41.33 6.12
C VAL A 126 -6.80 42.30 5.45
N ALA A 127 -8.11 42.03 5.50
CA ALA A 127 -9.13 42.94 4.99
C ALA A 127 -9.12 44.28 5.74
N TRP A 128 -8.89 44.25 7.06
CA TRP A 128 -8.71 45.46 7.85
C TRP A 128 -7.45 46.23 7.43
N LEU A 129 -6.29 45.58 7.27
CA LEU A 129 -5.06 46.23 6.78
C LEU A 129 -5.26 46.88 5.40
N TRP A 130 -5.99 46.21 4.51
CA TRP A 130 -6.37 46.76 3.21
C TRP A 130 -7.21 48.04 3.36
N SER A 131 -8.23 48.02 4.22
CA SER A 131 -9.09 49.19 4.47
C SER A 131 -8.32 50.41 5.02
N GLN A 132 -7.20 50.17 5.69
CA GLN A 132 -6.33 51.21 6.24
C GLN A 132 -5.24 51.67 5.26
N GLY A 133 -5.20 51.12 4.04
CA GLY A 133 -4.16 51.43 3.05
C GLY A 133 -2.75 50.96 3.46
N ARG A 134 -2.65 49.97 4.35
CA ARG A 134 -1.36 49.41 4.82
C ARG A 134 -0.80 48.33 3.88
N LEU A 135 -1.68 47.82 3.03
CA LEU A 135 -1.46 47.16 1.73
C LEU A 135 -0.35 47.80 0.86
N ALA A 136 0.79 47.17 0.60
CA ALA A 136 1.56 47.55 -0.59
C ALA A 136 0.72 47.28 -1.85
N PRO A 137 0.76 48.13 -2.89
CA PRO A 137 -0.11 48.01 -4.05
C PRO A 137 0.14 46.72 -4.86
N PHE A 138 -0.81 46.35 -5.73
CA PHE A 138 -0.78 45.10 -6.49
C PHE A 138 0.40 44.96 -7.45
N ASP A 139 1.00 46.08 -7.86
CA ASP A 139 2.13 46.18 -8.78
C ASP A 139 3.47 46.41 -8.07
N GLU A 140 3.49 46.42 -6.72
CA GLU A 140 4.73 46.53 -5.97
C GLU A 140 5.65 45.33 -6.28
N PRO A 141 6.86 45.55 -6.84
CA PRO A 141 7.65 44.48 -7.44
C PRO A 141 8.04 43.37 -6.47
N VAL A 142 8.43 43.70 -5.24
CA VAL A 142 8.92 42.70 -4.27
C VAL A 142 7.78 41.77 -3.85
N GLY A 143 6.62 42.34 -3.50
CA GLY A 143 5.43 41.59 -3.12
C GLY A 143 4.93 40.69 -4.25
N VAL A 144 4.90 41.19 -5.48
CA VAL A 144 4.52 40.40 -6.67
C VAL A 144 5.48 39.24 -6.89
N VAL A 145 6.79 39.51 -6.94
CA VAL A 145 7.81 38.49 -7.23
C VAL A 145 7.85 37.42 -6.16
N VAL A 146 7.85 37.79 -4.87
CA VAL A 146 7.88 36.81 -3.77
C VAL A 146 6.62 35.95 -3.75
N THR A 147 5.44 36.56 -3.94
CA THR A 147 4.18 35.83 -4.00
C THR A 147 4.14 34.87 -5.18
N ALA A 148 4.56 35.33 -6.36
CA ALA A 148 4.60 34.52 -7.57
C ALA A 148 5.59 33.36 -7.46
N LEU A 149 6.79 33.59 -6.91
CA LEU A 149 7.79 32.54 -6.69
C LEU A 149 7.30 31.50 -5.67
N ALA A 150 6.69 31.92 -4.57
CA ALA A 150 6.13 30.99 -3.60
C ALA A 150 4.98 30.16 -4.20
N ALA A 151 4.03 30.81 -4.88
CA ALA A 151 2.90 30.14 -5.51
C ALA A 151 3.35 29.15 -6.59
N SER A 152 4.20 29.60 -7.53
CA SER A 152 4.70 28.75 -8.62
C SER A 152 5.63 27.66 -8.12
N GLY A 153 6.54 27.94 -7.18
CA GLY A 153 7.43 26.95 -6.60
C GLY A 153 6.66 25.82 -5.90
N LEU A 154 5.69 26.16 -5.05
CA LEU A 154 4.85 25.17 -4.38
C LEU A 154 3.97 24.41 -5.38
N ALA A 155 3.34 25.10 -6.34
CA ALA A 155 2.48 24.46 -7.33
C ALA A 155 3.25 23.51 -8.25
N LEU A 156 4.39 23.94 -8.80
CA LEU A 156 5.23 23.11 -9.66
C LEU A 156 5.78 21.91 -8.89
N TRP A 157 6.20 22.12 -7.65
CA TRP A 157 6.67 21.04 -6.79
C TRP A 157 5.57 20.00 -6.52
N PHE A 158 4.35 20.47 -6.24
CA PHE A 158 3.18 19.61 -6.07
C PHE A 158 2.85 18.81 -7.33
N VAL A 159 2.72 19.49 -8.48
CA VAL A 159 2.37 18.86 -9.76
C VAL A 159 3.43 17.84 -10.17
N TYR A 160 4.71 18.17 -10.02
CA TYR A 160 5.81 17.26 -10.33
C TYR A 160 5.72 15.95 -9.53
N HIS A 161 5.49 16.01 -8.22
CA HIS A 161 5.37 14.81 -7.39
C HIS A 161 4.06 14.06 -7.60
N MET A 162 2.97 14.78 -7.91
CA MET A 162 1.70 14.13 -8.23
C MET A 162 1.74 13.40 -9.57
N ALA A 163 2.49 13.92 -10.55
CA ALA A 163 2.67 13.31 -11.87
C ALA A 163 3.76 12.21 -11.90
N TRP A 164 4.58 12.11 -10.86
CA TRP A 164 5.55 11.03 -10.73
C TRP A 164 4.84 9.71 -10.40
N ASP A 165 5.03 8.67 -11.20
CA ASP A 165 4.53 7.33 -10.91
C ASP A 165 5.66 6.43 -10.41
N ALA A 166 5.35 5.55 -9.46
CA ALA A 166 6.29 4.54 -9.02
C ALA A 166 6.57 3.59 -10.19
N PRO A 167 7.83 3.16 -10.41
CA PRO A 167 8.14 2.12 -11.38
C PRO A 167 7.28 0.89 -11.08
N SER A 168 6.49 0.44 -12.05
CA SER A 168 5.80 -0.85 -11.93
C SER A 168 6.87 -1.93 -11.85
N LEU A 169 6.93 -2.65 -10.74
CA LEU A 169 7.69 -3.89 -10.71
C LEU A 169 7.07 -4.84 -11.75
N PRO A 170 7.86 -5.72 -12.37
CA PRO A 170 7.29 -6.81 -13.16
C PRO A 170 6.24 -7.48 -12.29
N SER A 171 4.99 -7.54 -12.78
CA SER A 171 4.05 -8.47 -12.17
C SER A 171 4.76 -9.82 -12.22
N PHE A 172 4.89 -10.47 -11.05
CA PHE A 172 4.95 -11.91 -11.10
C PHE A 172 3.60 -12.29 -11.68
N ASP A 173 3.53 -12.42 -13.00
CA ASP A 173 2.40 -13.08 -13.62
C ASP A 173 2.32 -14.41 -12.90
N PRO A 174 1.23 -14.68 -12.14
CA PRO A 174 1.00 -16.04 -11.72
C PRO A 174 1.11 -16.89 -13.00
N PRO A 175 1.80 -18.04 -12.95
CA PRO A 175 1.93 -18.91 -14.10
C PRO A 175 0.55 -19.01 -14.79
N PRO A 176 0.50 -18.89 -16.13
CA PRO A 176 -0.77 -18.78 -16.86
C PRO A 176 -1.70 -19.90 -16.41
N ASP A 177 -2.81 -19.48 -15.81
CA ASP A 177 -3.95 -20.28 -15.40
C ASP A 177 -3.61 -21.50 -14.51
N GLU A 178 -3.27 -21.27 -13.24
CA GLU A 178 -3.62 -22.21 -12.15
C GLU A 178 -5.06 -21.97 -11.63
N GLU A 179 -5.94 -21.30 -12.39
CA GLU A 179 -7.27 -20.87 -11.89
C GLU A 179 -8.49 -21.72 -12.34
N GLU A 180 -8.34 -22.86 -13.03
CA GLU A 180 -9.53 -23.64 -13.47
C GLU A 180 -9.58 -25.15 -13.11
N ASP A 181 -8.56 -25.78 -12.53
CA ASP A 181 -8.59 -27.24 -12.25
C ASP A 181 -8.65 -27.59 -10.75
N ASP A 182 -8.59 -26.60 -9.85
CA ASP A 182 -8.55 -26.81 -8.39
C ASP A 182 -9.95 -26.82 -7.73
N ARG A 183 -11.04 -26.92 -8.50
CA ARG A 183 -12.40 -27.04 -7.91
C ARG A 183 -12.92 -28.46 -7.86
N GLN A 184 -12.24 -29.41 -8.50
CA GLN A 184 -12.64 -30.80 -8.48
C GLN A 184 -11.69 -31.61 -7.60
N ALA A 185 -12.23 -32.20 -6.54
CA ALA A 185 -11.45 -33.08 -5.67
C ALA A 185 -10.85 -34.22 -6.51
N PRO A 186 -9.53 -34.50 -6.39
CA PRO A 186 -8.89 -35.56 -7.15
C PRO A 186 -9.53 -36.90 -6.80
N ALA A 187 -9.96 -37.66 -7.81
CA ALA A 187 -10.61 -38.94 -7.59
C ALA A 187 -9.61 -40.06 -7.25
N ARG A 188 -8.36 -39.93 -7.73
CA ARG A 188 -7.28 -40.88 -7.48
C ARG A 188 -5.99 -40.15 -7.12
N ILE A 189 -5.34 -40.57 -6.04
CA ILE A 189 -4.19 -39.90 -5.43
C ILE A 189 -3.00 -40.86 -5.40
N VAL A 190 -1.85 -40.35 -5.82
CA VAL A 190 -0.56 -40.98 -5.60
C VAL A 190 0.24 -40.13 -4.61
N ILE A 191 0.69 -40.73 -3.51
CA ILE A 191 1.62 -40.10 -2.58
C ILE A 191 3.03 -40.35 -3.11
N ALA A 192 3.71 -39.29 -3.56
CA ALA A 192 5.02 -39.40 -4.18
C ALA A 192 5.85 -38.14 -3.87
N PRO A 193 6.61 -38.14 -2.76
CA PRO A 193 7.40 -36.99 -2.34
C PRO A 193 8.47 -36.66 -3.39
N LYS A 194 8.76 -35.38 -3.57
CA LYS A 194 9.75 -34.90 -4.55
C LYS A 194 10.30 -33.57 -4.09
N PHE A 195 11.62 -33.41 -4.23
CA PHE A 195 12.31 -32.23 -3.71
C PHE A 195 11.80 -30.95 -4.37
N GLY A 196 11.31 -30.01 -3.56
CA GLY A 196 10.76 -28.73 -4.01
C GLY A 196 9.36 -28.79 -4.63
N TRP A 197 8.63 -29.90 -4.46
CA TRP A 197 7.27 -30.06 -4.99
C TRP A 197 6.34 -30.69 -3.95
N GLN A 198 5.03 -30.39 -4.04
CA GLN A 198 3.99 -30.96 -3.17
C GLN A 198 3.97 -32.49 -3.22
N PRO A 199 3.74 -33.19 -2.09
CA PRO A 199 3.86 -34.65 -1.99
C PRO A 199 2.74 -35.45 -2.67
N LEU A 200 1.59 -34.82 -2.96
CA LEU A 200 0.42 -35.50 -3.53
C LEU A 200 0.31 -35.24 -5.03
N VAL A 201 -0.02 -36.30 -5.78
CA VAL A 201 -0.20 -36.28 -7.23
C VAL A 201 -1.59 -36.80 -7.56
N ASN A 202 -2.32 -36.09 -8.42
CA ASN A 202 -3.55 -36.61 -9.01
C ASN A 202 -3.18 -37.68 -10.05
N ALA A 203 -3.61 -38.92 -9.84
CA ALA A 203 -3.24 -40.05 -10.70
C ALA A 203 -3.83 -39.94 -12.13
N ASP A 204 -4.90 -39.17 -12.31
CA ASP A 204 -5.58 -38.99 -13.59
C ASP A 204 -4.88 -37.96 -14.47
N THR A 205 -4.36 -36.89 -13.87
CA THR A 205 -3.76 -35.76 -14.59
C THR A 205 -2.23 -35.72 -14.49
N GLY A 206 -1.66 -36.45 -13.53
CA GLY A 206 -0.23 -36.39 -13.20
C GLY A 206 0.19 -35.07 -12.53
N LYS A 207 -0.75 -34.14 -12.28
CA LYS A 207 -0.46 -32.86 -11.62
C LYS A 207 -0.34 -33.04 -10.11
N ARG A 208 0.60 -32.31 -9.52
CA ARG A 208 0.73 -32.20 -8.06
C ARG A 208 -0.28 -31.19 -7.53
N PHE A 209 -0.81 -31.41 -6.34
CA PHE A 209 -1.80 -30.53 -5.73
C PHE A 209 -1.57 -30.38 -4.22
N SER A 210 -2.06 -29.27 -3.68
CA SER A 210 -1.91 -28.97 -2.26
C SER A 210 -2.88 -29.79 -1.42
N HIS A 211 -2.38 -30.45 -0.38
CA HIS A 211 -3.21 -31.16 0.60
C HIS A 211 -4.08 -30.19 1.43
N LEU A 212 -3.70 -28.91 1.55
CA LEU A 212 -4.39 -27.91 2.37
C LEU A 212 -5.86 -27.66 1.98
N TYR A 213 -6.23 -27.94 0.72
CA TYR A 213 -7.57 -27.63 0.20
C TYR A 213 -8.55 -28.80 0.25
N TRP A 214 -8.07 -30.03 0.46
CA TRP A 214 -8.88 -31.23 0.22
C TRP A 214 -8.96 -32.20 1.38
N VAL A 215 -8.15 -32.02 2.42
CA VAL A 215 -8.22 -32.82 3.64
C VAL A 215 -8.47 -31.94 4.86
N GLU A 216 -8.89 -32.57 5.95
CA GLU A 216 -9.05 -31.89 7.24
C GLU A 216 -7.70 -31.38 7.76
N GLU A 217 -7.73 -30.26 8.49
CA GLU A 217 -6.55 -29.51 8.95
C GLU A 217 -5.51 -30.40 9.67
N SER A 218 -5.97 -31.35 10.48
CA SER A 218 -5.07 -32.26 11.21
C SER A 218 -4.30 -33.21 10.29
N LEU A 219 -4.94 -33.72 9.23
CA LEU A 219 -4.29 -34.57 8.24
C LEU A 219 -3.41 -33.75 7.29
N ALA A 220 -3.85 -32.54 6.95
CA ALA A 220 -3.04 -31.61 6.18
C ALA A 220 -1.69 -31.34 6.87
N HIS A 221 -1.71 -31.00 8.16
CA HIS A 221 -0.49 -30.75 8.91
C HIS A 221 0.41 -31.98 9.02
N ARG A 222 -0.16 -33.18 9.22
CA ARG A 222 0.61 -34.43 9.20
C ARG A 222 1.29 -34.70 7.85
N ILE A 223 0.63 -34.38 6.74
CA ILE A 223 1.20 -34.52 5.39
C ILE A 223 2.35 -33.53 5.20
N GLU A 224 2.20 -32.30 5.69
CA GLU A 224 3.23 -31.25 5.65
C GLU A 224 4.46 -31.65 6.48
N GLU A 225 4.28 -32.04 7.74
CA GLU A 225 5.39 -32.49 8.60
C GLU A 225 6.14 -33.70 8.02
N TRP A 226 5.40 -34.63 7.41
CA TRP A 226 5.98 -35.79 6.75
C TRP A 226 6.77 -35.41 5.48
N ASP A 227 6.29 -34.48 4.67
CA ASP A 227 7.03 -33.98 3.50
C ASP A 227 8.23 -33.14 3.92
N ASP A 228 8.13 -32.31 4.95
CA ASP A 228 9.24 -31.53 5.51
C ASP A 228 10.39 -32.45 5.96
N GLY A 229 10.08 -33.62 6.51
CA GLY A 229 11.06 -34.65 6.83
C GLY A 229 11.82 -35.14 5.59
N PHE A 230 11.12 -35.31 4.46
CA PHE A 230 11.73 -35.65 3.18
C PHE A 230 12.56 -34.47 2.61
N GLN A 231 12.01 -33.25 2.60
CA GLN A 231 12.70 -32.06 2.08
C GLN A 231 13.98 -31.77 2.87
N SER A 232 13.95 -31.94 4.19
CA SER A 232 15.09 -31.73 5.09
C SER A 232 16.18 -32.78 4.91
N ALA A 233 15.80 -34.03 4.59
CA ALA A 233 16.74 -35.09 4.28
C ALA A 233 17.33 -34.97 2.87
N PHE A 234 16.78 -34.11 2.00
CA PHE A 234 17.22 -34.00 0.61
C PHE A 234 18.18 -32.83 0.40
N SER A 235 19.36 -33.11 -0.18
CA SER A 235 20.29 -32.09 -0.64
C SER A 235 20.25 -31.97 -2.16
N ALA A 236 20.15 -30.74 -2.69
CA ALA A 236 20.13 -30.48 -4.13
C ALA A 236 21.43 -30.97 -4.84
N ASP A 237 22.55 -31.01 -4.11
CA ASP A 237 23.85 -31.48 -4.60
C ASP A 237 23.92 -33.03 -4.71
N ASP A 238 22.99 -33.74 -4.06
CA ASP A 238 22.93 -35.20 -3.97
C ASP A 238 21.71 -35.80 -4.69
N ALA A 239 21.11 -35.06 -5.63
CA ALA A 239 19.90 -35.48 -6.36
C ALA A 239 19.91 -36.92 -6.91
N PRO A 240 21.03 -37.52 -7.35
CA PRO A 240 21.08 -38.92 -7.77
C PRO A 240 21.04 -39.95 -6.63
N ARG A 241 21.35 -39.56 -5.39
CA ARG A 241 21.45 -40.43 -4.21
C ARG A 241 20.15 -40.52 -3.42
N GLY A 242 19.28 -39.51 -3.49
CA GLY A 242 18.04 -39.47 -2.73
C GLY A 242 18.16 -38.77 -1.38
N PRO A 243 17.10 -38.84 -0.54
CA PRO A 243 17.14 -38.30 0.81
C PRO A 243 18.17 -39.05 1.68
N ASP A 244 19.01 -38.30 2.37
CA ASP A 244 20.02 -38.76 3.33
C ASP A 244 19.47 -38.63 4.76
N PHE A 245 18.66 -39.61 5.17
CA PHE A 245 18.12 -39.62 6.53
C PHE A 245 19.23 -39.82 7.57
N PRO A 246 19.15 -39.17 8.75
CA PRO A 246 20.20 -39.26 9.78
C PRO A 246 20.50 -40.69 10.26
N SER A 247 19.51 -41.58 10.17
CA SER A 247 19.67 -43.00 10.45
C SER A 247 18.67 -43.86 9.66
N PRO A 248 18.94 -45.17 9.48
CA PRO A 248 17.96 -46.11 8.91
C PRO A 248 16.66 -46.20 9.71
N GLN A 249 16.71 -45.87 11.00
CA GLN A 249 15.55 -45.88 11.88
C GLN A 249 14.63 -44.68 11.59
N ASP A 250 15.20 -43.52 11.25
CA ASP A 250 14.47 -42.32 10.86
C ASP A 250 13.82 -42.50 9.47
N GLU A 251 14.52 -43.11 8.52
CA GLU A 251 13.96 -43.48 7.21
C GLU A 251 12.78 -44.47 7.37
N ALA A 252 12.92 -45.46 8.24
CA ALA A 252 11.86 -46.44 8.52
C ALA A 252 10.63 -45.78 9.19
N ALA A 253 10.86 -44.85 10.13
CA ALA A 253 9.80 -44.09 10.78
C ALA A 253 9.06 -43.19 9.78
N TRP A 254 9.81 -42.48 8.92
CA TRP A 254 9.25 -41.65 7.86
C TRP A 254 8.42 -42.47 6.86
N ARG A 255 8.90 -43.65 6.44
CA ARG A 255 8.12 -44.56 5.58
C ARG A 255 6.85 -45.06 6.26
N ALA A 256 6.93 -45.41 7.54
CA ALA A 256 5.77 -45.87 8.30
C ALA A 256 4.69 -44.77 8.40
N GLU A 257 5.10 -43.52 8.62
CA GLU A 257 4.19 -42.39 8.65
C GLU A 257 3.55 -42.13 7.27
N GLY A 258 4.33 -42.21 6.19
CA GLY A 258 3.81 -42.09 4.83
C GLY A 258 2.74 -43.14 4.50
N LEU A 259 2.92 -44.38 4.97
CA LEU A 259 1.91 -45.43 4.86
C LEU A 259 0.68 -45.15 5.73
N ALA A 260 0.86 -44.63 6.94
CA ALA A 260 -0.25 -44.25 7.82
C ALA A 260 -1.08 -43.09 7.23
N ILE A 261 -0.43 -42.12 6.59
CA ILE A 261 -1.06 -41.06 5.81
C ILE A 261 -1.84 -41.64 4.63
N ALA A 262 -1.27 -42.62 3.92
CA ALA A 262 -1.95 -43.31 2.83
C ALA A 262 -3.26 -43.98 3.27
N GLU A 263 -3.23 -44.66 4.42
CA GLU A 263 -4.44 -45.26 4.99
C GLU A 263 -5.48 -44.20 5.39
N ALA A 264 -5.05 -43.10 6.01
CA ALA A 264 -5.96 -41.99 6.34
C ALA A 264 -6.59 -41.35 5.10
N LEU A 265 -5.85 -41.24 3.99
CA LEU A 265 -6.38 -40.76 2.72
C LEU A 265 -7.36 -41.77 2.08
N LYS A 266 -7.17 -43.07 2.27
CA LYS A 266 -8.13 -44.09 1.78
C LYS A 266 -9.50 -43.97 2.43
N ASP A 267 -9.56 -43.53 3.69
CA ASP A 267 -10.83 -43.27 4.38
C ASP A 267 -11.62 -42.10 3.74
N ILE A 268 -10.92 -41.19 3.06
CA ILE A 268 -11.51 -40.00 2.41
C ILE A 268 -11.86 -40.30 0.94
N TYR A 269 -10.93 -40.91 0.20
CA TYR A 269 -11.02 -41.05 -1.27
C TYR A 269 -11.42 -42.45 -1.73
N GLY A 270 -11.45 -43.43 -0.83
CA GLY A 270 -11.71 -44.83 -1.11
C GLY A 270 -10.44 -45.69 -1.19
N PRO A 271 -10.52 -46.99 -0.85
CA PRO A 271 -9.37 -47.87 -0.69
C PRO A 271 -8.58 -48.10 -1.99
N ASP A 272 -9.26 -48.09 -3.14
CA ASP A 272 -8.66 -48.31 -4.46
C ASP A 272 -8.18 -47.00 -5.12
N SER A 273 -8.42 -45.87 -4.47
CA SER A 273 -8.16 -44.53 -5.01
C SER A 273 -6.83 -43.95 -4.56
N VAL A 274 -6.17 -44.54 -3.55
CA VAL A 274 -4.92 -44.01 -2.99
C VAL A 274 -3.81 -45.03 -3.12
N THR A 275 -2.75 -44.65 -3.81
CA THR A 275 -1.52 -45.44 -3.92
C THR A 275 -0.35 -44.70 -3.31
N PHE A 276 0.43 -45.41 -2.49
CA PHE A 276 1.74 -44.93 -2.08
C PHE A 276 2.70 -45.20 -3.25
N GLY A 277 3.07 -44.14 -3.96
CA GLY A 277 3.92 -44.23 -5.14
C GLY A 277 5.38 -44.53 -4.76
N PRO A 278 6.19 -44.96 -5.73
CA PRO A 278 7.59 -45.29 -5.52
C PRO A 278 8.44 -44.02 -5.46
N GLY A 279 8.00 -42.99 -4.72
CA GLY A 279 8.53 -41.62 -4.73
C GLY A 279 9.92 -41.51 -4.10
N TRP A 280 10.86 -42.25 -4.70
CA TRP A 280 12.15 -42.73 -4.24
C TRP A 280 12.21 -44.25 -3.95
N ASP A 281 11.84 -45.09 -4.92
CA ASP A 281 12.51 -46.37 -5.09
C ASP A 281 13.79 -46.12 -5.89
N GLY A 282 14.95 -46.31 -5.25
CA GLY A 282 16.26 -46.22 -5.91
C GLY A 282 16.41 -47.27 -7.01
N HIS A 283 15.91 -47.00 -8.22
CA HIS A 283 16.36 -47.67 -9.42
C HIS A 283 17.79 -47.21 -9.75
N ARG A 284 18.75 -47.87 -9.11
CA ARG A 284 20.01 -48.20 -9.78
C ARG A 284 19.69 -49.10 -10.97
N GLY A 285 19.61 -48.53 -12.16
CA GLY A 285 19.84 -49.25 -13.42
C GLY A 285 18.77 -49.08 -14.49
N GLY A 286 19.21 -48.58 -15.65
CA GLY A 286 18.67 -48.96 -16.95
C GLY A 286 18.26 -47.80 -17.84
N ASP A 287 19.18 -47.40 -18.73
CA ASP A 287 18.86 -46.66 -19.95
C ASP A 287 17.74 -47.34 -20.77
N ALA A 288 16.76 -46.56 -21.23
CA ALA A 288 16.16 -46.57 -22.58
C ALA A 288 15.01 -45.56 -22.68
#